data_AF-V9L2E4-F1
#
_entry.id   AF-V9L2E4-F1
#
_cell.length_a   1.000
_cell.length_b   1.000
_cell.length_c   1.000
_cell.angle_alpha   90.00
_cell.angle_beta   90.00
_cell.angle_gamma   90.00
#
_symmetry.space_group_name_H-M   'P 1'
#
loop_
_entity.id
_entity.type
_entity.pdbx_description
1 polymer ?
#
loop_
_entity_poly.entity_id
_entity_poly.type
_entity_poly.pdbx_seq_one_letter_code
_entity_poly.pdbx_strand_id
1 'polypeptide(L)'
;FSDEYMVDKAIFLSGYRIRLGSSTDKKDTGRLHVDFAQARDDLYEWECKQRMIAREERHRRRMEEERMRPASPPPIVHYSEHESTVLGEKLRDDSKFGEAVQILLTWLERGEVNRRSANIFYSMIQSANSHIRRLMNEKVVHEKEMEEAKEKFKNALSGILVQFEQIVSVFHSASKQKAWDHFSKAQRKNLHMWRNQAEEIRNVHNDELMGIRREEEMEMSDDDMEEMPEDRMTDESALAAQAEALKEENDSLRWQLDAYRNEVELLKQEQGKLYRTDEETTRDQQLKLLQQTLQGMQQQLLNLREECKKKESELQKVKEEKLETELLLEALKEKQENADKDDGSKESENQENSNTATGGRTLASTQDKEGELDKSVTGPVRL
;
A
#
# COMPACT_ATOMS: atom_id res chain seq x y z
N PHE A 1 -25.50 21.61 -16.95
CA PHE A 1 -24.19 21.25 -17.56
C PHE A 1 -23.72 19.84 -17.19
N SER A 2 -24.61 18.88 -16.94
CA SER A 2 -24.21 17.56 -16.43
C SER A 2 -23.80 16.57 -17.53
N ASP A 3 -24.26 16.77 -18.77
CA ASP A 3 -23.85 16.01 -19.96
C ASP A 3 -23.58 16.97 -21.12
N GLU A 4 -22.30 17.09 -21.50
CA GLU A 4 -21.81 18.03 -22.51
C GLU A 4 -22.42 17.78 -23.89
N TYR A 5 -22.68 16.51 -24.25
CA TYR A 5 -23.26 16.11 -25.54
C TYR A 5 -24.71 16.61 -25.76
N MET A 6 -25.45 16.95 -24.69
CA MET A 6 -26.80 17.49 -24.81
C MET A 6 -26.79 18.97 -25.23
N VAL A 7 -25.71 19.68 -24.94
CA VAL A 7 -25.49 21.06 -25.40
C VAL A 7 -25.30 21.05 -26.93
N ASP A 8 -24.48 20.14 -27.44
CA ASP A 8 -24.23 20.01 -28.88
C ASP A 8 -25.49 19.65 -29.65
N LYS A 9 -26.33 18.75 -29.13
CA LYS A 9 -27.64 18.42 -29.72
C LYS A 9 -28.60 19.61 -29.73
N ALA A 10 -28.61 20.40 -28.65
CA ALA A 10 -29.47 21.57 -28.55
C ALA A 10 -29.04 22.68 -29.53
N ILE A 11 -27.73 22.93 -29.65
CA ILE A 11 -27.16 23.84 -30.67
C ILE A 11 -27.46 23.32 -32.07
N PHE A 12 -27.29 22.03 -32.30
CA PHE A 12 -27.57 21.41 -33.60
C PHE A 12 -29.04 21.58 -34.01
N LEU A 13 -30.00 21.42 -33.10
CA LEU A 13 -31.42 21.57 -33.44
C LEU A 13 -31.87 23.04 -33.50
N SER A 14 -31.19 23.94 -32.79
CA SER A 14 -31.52 25.37 -32.77
C SER A 14 -31.18 26.03 -34.11
N GLY A 15 -32.20 26.61 -34.74
CA GLY A 15 -32.10 27.30 -36.03
C GLY A 15 -32.62 26.50 -37.22
N TYR A 16 -33.04 25.24 -37.04
CA TYR A 16 -33.68 24.43 -38.08
C TYR A 16 -35.07 24.98 -38.43
N ARG A 17 -35.43 24.96 -39.72
CA ARG A 17 -36.76 25.35 -40.19
C ARG A 17 -37.69 24.15 -40.13
N ILE A 18 -38.77 24.28 -39.37
CA ILE A 18 -39.82 23.28 -39.28
C ILE A 18 -40.96 23.71 -40.19
N ARG A 19 -41.49 22.75 -40.94
CA ARG A 19 -42.70 22.89 -41.75
C ARG A 19 -43.74 21.92 -41.20
N LEU A 20 -44.92 22.43 -40.89
CA LEU A 20 -46.04 21.62 -40.42
C LEU A 20 -46.83 21.13 -41.64
N GLY A 21 -46.73 19.83 -41.95
CA GLY A 21 -47.38 19.21 -43.10
C GLY A 21 -46.70 19.50 -44.45
N SER A 22 -47.42 19.33 -45.56
CA SER A 22 -46.92 19.58 -46.93
C SER A 22 -47.04 21.04 -47.37
N SER A 23 -47.69 21.90 -46.57
CA SER A 23 -47.98 23.30 -46.87
C SER A 23 -46.70 24.13 -46.84
N THR A 24 -46.49 24.96 -47.87
CA THR A 24 -45.36 25.90 -47.97
C THR A 24 -45.72 27.31 -47.49
N ASP A 25 -46.93 27.51 -46.96
CA ASP A 25 -47.41 28.82 -46.53
C ASP A 25 -46.57 29.37 -45.36
N LYS A 26 -46.39 30.70 -45.30
CA LYS A 26 -45.56 31.38 -44.29
C LYS A 26 -46.09 31.16 -42.86
N LYS A 27 -47.36 30.80 -42.73
CA LYS A 27 -48.03 30.51 -41.46
C LYS A 27 -47.69 29.13 -40.91
N ASP A 28 -47.33 28.20 -41.81
CA ASP A 28 -47.06 26.79 -41.51
C ASP A 28 -45.57 26.46 -41.49
N THR A 29 -44.71 27.48 -41.62
CA THR A 29 -43.25 27.35 -41.58
C THR A 29 -42.66 28.26 -40.51
N GLY A 30 -41.83 27.71 -39.64
CA GLY A 30 -41.21 28.43 -38.52
C GLY A 30 -39.77 27.99 -38.29
N ARG A 31 -38.99 28.78 -37.56
CA ARG A 31 -37.63 28.41 -37.16
C ARG A 31 -37.67 27.91 -35.73
N LEU A 32 -37.23 26.67 -35.50
CA LEU A 32 -37.06 26.13 -34.17
C LEU A 32 -35.90 26.86 -33.51
N HIS A 33 -36.15 27.50 -32.37
CA HIS A 33 -35.10 28.00 -31.50
C HIS A 33 -35.15 27.16 -30.22
N VAL A 34 -34.08 26.41 -29.97
CA VAL A 34 -33.91 25.72 -28.70
C VAL A 34 -33.11 26.67 -27.82
N ASP A 35 -33.80 27.27 -26.85
CA ASP A 35 -33.17 28.17 -25.89
C ASP A 35 -32.43 27.33 -24.84
N PHE A 36 -31.13 27.18 -25.05
CA PHE A 36 -30.20 26.59 -24.07
C PHE A 36 -29.57 27.70 -23.21
N ALA A 37 -30.23 28.86 -23.07
CA ALA A 37 -29.79 29.85 -22.11
C ALA A 37 -30.01 29.31 -20.70
N GLN A 38 -28.89 29.16 -19.98
CA GLN A 38 -28.75 29.32 -18.53
C GLN A 38 -30.09 29.47 -17.80
N ALA A 39 -30.81 28.36 -17.59
CA ALA A 39 -31.94 28.38 -16.68
C ALA A 39 -31.38 28.84 -15.34
N ARG A 40 -31.89 29.95 -14.79
CA ARG A 40 -31.43 30.45 -13.48
C ARG A 40 -31.55 29.38 -12.40
N ASP A 41 -32.49 28.46 -12.57
CA ASP A 41 -32.69 27.31 -11.70
C ASP A 41 -31.50 26.34 -11.75
N ASP A 42 -30.93 26.04 -12.92
CA ASP A 42 -29.74 25.18 -13.05
C ASP A 42 -28.51 25.79 -12.38
N LEU A 43 -28.32 27.11 -12.51
CA LEU A 43 -27.24 27.84 -11.85
C LEU A 43 -27.44 27.85 -10.33
N TYR A 44 -28.66 28.11 -9.87
CA TYR A 44 -29.01 28.10 -8.45
C TYR A 44 -28.88 26.71 -7.83
N GLU A 45 -29.29 25.66 -8.54
CA GLU A 45 -29.11 24.27 -8.12
C GLU A 45 -27.63 23.89 -8.02
N TRP A 46 -26.82 24.29 -9.00
CA TRP A 46 -25.38 24.10 -8.95
C TRP A 46 -24.75 24.83 -7.75
N GLU A 47 -25.09 26.10 -7.53
CA GLU A 47 -24.61 26.87 -6.37
C GLU A 47 -25.05 26.25 -5.04
N CYS A 48 -26.28 25.73 -4.96
CA CYS A 48 -26.76 25.01 -3.79
C CYS A 48 -25.94 23.73 -3.55
N LYS A 49 -25.64 22.98 -4.60
CA LYS A 49 -24.80 21.77 -4.55
C LYS A 49 -23.36 22.11 -4.14
N GLN A 50 -22.77 23.17 -4.68
CA GLN A 50 -21.45 23.66 -4.26
C GLN A 50 -21.43 24.07 -2.78
N ARG A 51 -22.45 24.81 -2.32
CA ARG A 51 -22.61 25.16 -0.90
C ARG A 51 -22.82 23.93 -0.01
N MET A 52 -23.47 22.88 -0.51
CA MET A 52 -23.63 21.61 0.21
C MET A 52 -22.27 20.91 0.36
N ILE A 53 -21.53 20.75 -0.75
CA ILE A 53 -20.20 20.15 -0.77
C ILE A 53 -19.23 20.90 0.16
N ALA A 54 -19.22 22.23 0.13
CA ALA A 54 -18.37 23.05 1.00
C ALA A 54 -18.76 22.98 2.50
N ARG A 55 -20.02 22.65 2.82
CA ARG A 55 -20.43 22.37 4.22
C ARG A 55 -19.99 20.99 4.64
N GLU A 56 -20.15 20.00 3.77
CA GLU A 56 -19.73 18.62 4.01
C GLU A 56 -18.20 18.53 4.17
N GLU A 57 -17.43 19.23 3.34
CA GLU A 57 -15.98 19.32 3.44
C GLU A 57 -15.53 19.95 4.76
N ARG A 58 -16.17 21.05 5.19
CA ARG A 58 -15.91 21.65 6.51
C ARG A 58 -16.27 20.72 7.65
N HIS A 59 -17.34 19.94 7.51
CA HIS A 59 -17.73 18.94 8.50
C HIS A 59 -16.71 17.80 8.55
N ARG A 60 -16.28 17.28 7.40
CA ARG A 60 -15.25 16.25 7.28
C ARG A 60 -13.93 16.72 7.90
N ARG A 61 -13.51 17.94 7.59
CA ARG A 61 -12.31 18.57 8.17
C ARG A 61 -12.43 18.75 9.68
N ARG A 62 -13.58 19.19 10.21
CA ARG A 62 -13.78 19.31 11.66
C ARG A 62 -13.72 17.94 12.34
N MET A 63 -14.34 16.91 11.76
CA MET A 63 -14.29 15.55 12.29
C MET A 63 -12.87 14.97 12.27
N GLU A 64 -12.10 15.25 11.21
CA GLU A 64 -10.68 14.88 11.13
C GLU A 64 -9.83 15.65 12.15
N GLU A 65 -10.04 16.97 12.32
CA GLU A 65 -9.40 17.79 13.34
C GLU A 65 -9.76 17.33 14.77
N GLU A 66 -11.02 16.94 15.02
CA GLU A 66 -11.46 16.35 16.29
C GLU A 66 -10.86 14.96 16.52
N ARG A 67 -10.69 14.14 15.48
CA ARG A 67 -10.01 12.84 15.57
C ARG A 67 -8.52 12.98 15.90
N MET A 68 -7.90 14.06 15.44
CA MET A 68 -6.49 14.40 15.73
C MET A 68 -6.32 15.11 17.07
N ARG A 69 -7.41 15.52 17.73
CA ARG A 69 -7.35 16.09 19.07
C ARG A 69 -7.03 14.96 20.06
N PRO A 70 -6.04 15.12 20.95
CA PRO A 70 -5.82 14.17 22.03
C PRO A 70 -7.11 13.98 22.83
N ALA A 71 -7.45 12.74 23.15
CA ALA A 71 -8.58 12.45 24.02
C ALA A 71 -8.42 13.27 25.32
N SER A 72 -9.51 13.90 25.77
CA SER A 72 -9.50 14.61 27.05
C SER A 72 -9.02 13.65 28.14
N PRO A 73 -8.09 14.05 29.03
CA PRO A 73 -7.60 13.17 30.08
C PRO A 73 -8.77 12.55 30.86
N PRO A 74 -8.72 11.24 31.17
CA PRO A 74 -9.78 10.58 31.92
C PRO A 74 -10.07 11.31 33.23
N PRO A 75 -11.33 11.31 33.71
CA PRO A 75 -11.67 11.87 35.02
C PRO A 75 -10.77 11.27 36.09
N ILE A 76 -10.04 12.12 36.80
CA ILE A 76 -9.05 11.66 37.77
C ILE A 76 -9.79 11.28 39.05
N VAL A 77 -9.78 9.99 39.37
CA VAL A 77 -10.38 9.47 40.61
C VAL A 77 -9.65 10.11 41.80
N HIS A 78 -10.40 10.75 42.70
CA HIS A 78 -9.85 11.37 43.90
C HIS A 78 -9.72 10.35 45.03
N TYR A 79 -8.72 10.52 45.89
CA TYR A 79 -8.53 9.66 47.04
C TYR A 79 -9.71 9.80 48.02
N SER A 80 -10.28 8.66 48.39
CA SER A 80 -11.19 8.52 49.52
C SER A 80 -11.00 7.13 50.15
N GLU A 81 -11.48 6.94 51.38
CA GLU A 81 -11.38 5.65 52.07
C GLU A 81 -12.12 4.54 51.30
N HIS A 82 -13.30 4.85 50.75
CA HIS A 82 -14.05 3.92 49.90
C HIS A 82 -13.29 3.56 48.62
N GLU A 83 -12.83 4.57 47.87
CA GLU A 83 -12.07 4.35 46.63
C GLU A 83 -10.78 3.57 46.89
N SER A 84 -10.12 3.79 48.04
CA SER A 84 -8.89 3.06 48.38
C SER A 84 -9.12 1.56 48.60
N THR A 85 -10.30 1.20 49.11
CA THR A 85 -10.70 -0.20 49.28
C THR A 85 -10.98 -0.85 47.93
N VAL A 86 -11.78 -0.17 47.09
CA VAL A 86 -12.09 -0.60 45.72
C VAL A 86 -10.81 -0.75 44.90
N LEU A 87 -9.87 0.19 45.03
CA LEU A 87 -8.59 0.14 44.34
C LEU A 87 -7.75 -1.05 44.81
N GLY A 88 -7.71 -1.33 46.11
CA GLY A 88 -7.04 -2.51 46.67
C GLY A 88 -7.56 -3.83 46.11
N GLU A 89 -8.88 -3.95 45.89
CA GLU A 89 -9.47 -5.13 45.23
C GLU A 89 -9.08 -5.22 43.76
N LYS A 90 -9.14 -4.09 43.02
CA LYS A 90 -8.75 -4.05 41.61
C LYS A 90 -7.25 -4.37 41.40
N LEU A 91 -6.40 -3.97 42.35
CA LEU A 91 -4.96 -4.30 42.36
C LEU A 91 -4.68 -5.78 42.62
N ARG A 92 -5.69 -6.60 42.91
CA ARG A 92 -5.57 -8.06 43.02
C ARG A 92 -6.17 -8.79 41.83
N ASP A 93 -6.91 -8.08 40.97
CA ASP A 93 -7.57 -8.59 39.77
C ASP A 93 -6.69 -8.30 38.55
N ASP A 94 -6.13 -9.36 37.96
CA ASP A 94 -5.23 -9.24 36.80
C ASP A 94 -5.84 -8.52 35.62
N SER A 95 -7.14 -8.70 35.39
CA SER A 95 -7.85 -8.09 34.27
C SER A 95 -7.98 -6.57 34.41
N LYS A 96 -7.90 -6.05 35.64
CA LYS A 96 -8.06 -4.63 35.98
C LYS A 96 -6.78 -4.00 36.51
N PHE A 97 -5.70 -4.78 36.62
CA PHE A 97 -4.46 -4.35 37.23
C PHE A 97 -3.88 -3.10 36.55
N GLY A 98 -3.90 -3.04 35.21
CA GLY A 98 -3.38 -1.89 34.46
C GLY A 98 -4.07 -0.57 34.79
N GLU A 99 -5.41 -0.56 34.85
CA GLU A 99 -6.19 0.62 35.25
C GLU A 99 -5.96 0.98 36.73
N ALA A 100 -5.90 -0.03 37.59
CA ALA A 100 -5.72 0.14 39.02
C ALA A 100 -4.35 0.73 39.38
N VAL A 101 -3.28 0.25 38.74
CA VAL A 101 -1.93 0.80 38.93
C VAL A 101 -1.86 2.25 38.49
N GLN A 102 -2.53 2.63 37.40
CA GLN A 102 -2.55 4.02 36.94
C GLN A 102 -3.19 4.97 37.97
N ILE A 103 -4.27 4.52 38.63
CA ILE A 103 -4.91 5.28 39.71
C ILE A 103 -3.97 5.37 40.93
N LEU A 104 -3.34 4.25 41.31
CA LEU A 104 -2.38 4.23 42.43
C LEU A 104 -1.20 5.18 42.19
N LEU A 105 -0.62 5.17 40.98
CA LEU A 105 0.43 6.11 40.57
C LEU A 105 -0.03 7.56 40.70
N THR A 106 -1.22 7.87 40.17
CA THR A 106 -1.78 9.22 40.23
C THR A 106 -1.96 9.72 41.67
N TRP A 107 -2.38 8.86 42.59
CA TRP A 107 -2.50 9.21 44.01
C TRP A 107 -1.15 9.39 44.70
N LEU A 108 -0.15 8.59 44.34
CA LEU A 108 1.23 8.72 44.85
C LEU A 108 1.86 10.05 44.39
N GLU A 109 1.75 10.37 43.10
CA GLU A 109 2.30 11.60 42.50
C GLU A 109 1.65 12.87 43.06
N ARG A 110 0.36 12.80 43.41
CA ARG A 110 -0.38 13.92 44.03
C ARG A 110 -0.09 14.11 45.51
N GLY A 111 0.62 13.19 46.15
CA GLY A 111 0.93 13.26 47.58
C GLY A 111 -0.25 12.92 48.50
N GLU A 112 -1.16 12.05 48.06
CA GLU A 112 -2.27 11.55 48.90
C GLU A 112 -1.78 10.64 50.06
N VAL A 113 -0.50 10.23 50.00
CA VAL A 113 0.17 9.48 51.07
C VAL A 113 0.50 10.42 52.22
N ASN A 114 -0.12 10.18 53.36
CA ASN A 114 0.16 10.88 54.60
C ASN A 114 0.30 9.88 55.74
N ARG A 115 0.62 10.38 56.94
CA ARG A 115 0.87 9.55 58.12
C ARG A 115 -0.31 8.65 58.53
N ARG A 116 -1.54 8.99 58.14
CA ARG A 116 -2.75 8.20 58.40
C ARG A 116 -3.05 7.18 57.30
N SER A 117 -2.75 7.51 56.03
CA SER A 117 -3.01 6.64 54.86
C SER A 117 -1.84 5.73 54.49
N ALA A 118 -0.64 5.95 55.04
CA ALA A 118 0.59 5.23 54.69
C ALA A 118 0.47 3.70 54.68
N ASN A 119 -0.19 3.12 55.69
CA ASN A 119 -0.37 1.67 55.78
C ASN A 119 -1.24 1.13 54.63
N ILE A 120 -2.29 1.87 54.23
CA ILE A 120 -3.19 1.48 53.13
C ILE A 120 -2.43 1.50 51.81
N PHE A 121 -1.67 2.58 51.55
CA PHE A 121 -0.83 2.67 50.36
C PHE A 121 0.26 1.61 50.33
N TYR A 122 0.88 1.29 51.47
CA TYR A 122 1.84 0.21 51.56
C TYR A 122 1.21 -1.14 51.17
N SER A 123 0.02 -1.47 51.67
CA SER A 123 -0.70 -2.69 51.28
C SER A 123 -1.09 -2.71 49.80
N MET A 124 -1.45 -1.56 49.21
CA MET A 124 -1.70 -1.44 47.76
C MET A 124 -0.41 -1.67 46.95
N ILE A 125 0.72 -1.10 47.38
CA ILE A 125 2.03 -1.32 46.75
C ILE A 125 2.47 -2.78 46.89
N GLN A 126 2.23 -3.42 48.03
CA GLN A 126 2.49 -4.85 48.21
C GLN A 126 1.65 -5.71 47.26
N SER A 127 0.38 -5.36 47.06
CA SER A 127 -0.49 -6.03 46.09
C SER A 127 0.07 -5.86 44.68
N ALA A 128 0.47 -4.64 44.29
CA ALA A 128 1.13 -4.40 43.00
C ALA A 128 2.44 -5.18 42.83
N ASN A 129 3.28 -5.25 43.87
CA ASN A 129 4.53 -6.00 43.85
C ASN A 129 4.31 -7.52 43.68
N SER A 130 3.16 -8.05 44.13
CA SER A 130 2.84 -9.47 43.93
C SER A 130 2.71 -9.84 42.45
N HIS A 131 2.30 -8.89 41.58
CA HIS A 131 2.22 -9.10 40.14
C HIS A 131 3.59 -9.32 39.50
N ILE A 132 4.70 -8.82 40.08
CA ILE A 132 6.04 -9.06 39.53
C ILE A 132 6.36 -10.55 39.49
N ARG A 133 6.13 -11.27 40.60
CA ARG A 133 6.33 -12.72 40.66
C ARG A 133 5.46 -13.46 39.66
N ARG A 134 4.20 -13.05 39.53
CA ARG A 134 3.27 -13.63 38.55
C ARG A 134 3.76 -13.41 37.12
N LEU A 135 4.17 -12.19 36.77
CA LEU A 135 4.67 -11.83 35.45
C LEU A 135 5.97 -12.58 35.11
N MET A 136 6.87 -12.78 36.07
CA MET A 136 8.06 -13.62 35.86
C MET A 136 7.69 -15.08 35.59
N ASN A 137 6.74 -15.65 36.34
CA ASN A 137 6.28 -17.01 36.09
C ASN A 137 5.57 -17.12 34.73
N GLU A 138 4.75 -16.14 34.37
CA GLU A 138 4.09 -16.07 33.07
C GLU A 138 5.10 -15.98 31.92
N LYS A 139 6.16 -15.18 32.09
CA LYS A 139 7.28 -15.13 31.14
C LYS A 139 7.91 -16.52 30.94
N VAL A 140 8.23 -17.23 32.02
CA VAL A 140 8.81 -18.58 31.95
C VAL A 140 7.87 -19.56 31.24
N VAL A 141 6.55 -19.46 31.49
CA VAL A 141 5.55 -20.27 30.78
C VAL A 141 5.54 -19.97 29.29
N HIS A 142 5.53 -18.68 28.89
CA HIS A 142 5.58 -18.29 27.48
C HIS A 142 6.89 -18.71 26.80
N GLU A 143 8.03 -18.61 27.48
CA GLU A 143 9.32 -19.09 26.98
C GLU A 143 9.29 -20.61 26.74
N LYS A 144 8.74 -21.38 27.68
CA LYS A 144 8.56 -22.82 27.52
C LYS A 144 7.62 -23.17 26.37
N GLU A 145 6.47 -22.49 26.26
CA GLU A 145 5.52 -22.72 25.17
C GLU A 145 6.12 -22.39 23.80
N MET A 146 6.97 -21.35 23.73
CA MET A 146 7.70 -20.97 22.53
C MET A 146 8.69 -22.06 22.12
N GLU A 147 9.46 -22.62 23.07
CA GLU A 147 10.40 -23.70 22.78
C GLU A 147 9.67 -24.99 22.34
N GLU A 148 8.58 -25.35 23.02
CA GLU A 148 7.73 -26.47 22.60
C GLU A 148 7.14 -26.27 21.19
N ALA A 149 6.79 -25.04 20.82
CA ALA A 149 6.29 -24.71 19.48
C ALA A 149 7.39 -24.83 18.42
N LYS A 150 8.62 -24.35 18.71
CA LYS A 150 9.79 -24.54 17.85
C LYS A 150 10.06 -26.03 17.63
N GLU A 151 10.06 -26.85 18.68
CA GLU A 151 10.29 -28.29 18.57
C GLU A 151 9.20 -28.99 17.73
N LYS A 152 7.92 -28.66 17.97
CA LYS A 152 6.79 -29.16 17.16
C LYS A 152 6.96 -28.82 15.68
N PHE A 153 7.40 -27.60 15.36
CA PHE A 153 7.66 -27.17 13.99
C PHE A 153 8.80 -27.96 13.36
N LYS A 154 9.95 -28.10 14.04
CA LYS A 154 11.09 -28.92 13.58
C LYS A 154 10.67 -30.36 13.29
N ASN A 155 9.89 -30.97 14.19
CA ASN A 155 9.40 -32.33 14.02
C ASN A 155 8.45 -32.46 12.81
N ALA A 156 7.56 -31.49 12.60
CA ALA A 156 6.70 -31.45 11.43
C ALA A 156 7.52 -31.28 10.13
N LEU A 157 8.50 -30.37 10.10
CA LEU A 157 9.38 -30.13 8.95
C LEU A 157 10.22 -31.36 8.61
N SER A 158 10.79 -32.02 9.61
CA SER A 158 11.48 -33.30 9.46
C SER A 158 10.57 -34.38 8.86
N GLY A 159 9.32 -34.47 9.33
CA GLY A 159 8.32 -35.37 8.76
C GLY A 159 8.00 -35.09 7.29
N ILE A 160 7.90 -33.81 6.89
CA ILE A 160 7.71 -33.40 5.50
C ILE A 160 8.92 -33.82 4.64
N LEU A 161 10.14 -33.60 5.13
CA LEU A 161 11.37 -33.99 4.42
C LEU A 161 11.44 -35.49 4.16
N VAL A 162 11.06 -36.33 5.12
CA VAL A 162 10.97 -37.78 4.93
C VAL A 162 10.00 -38.13 3.80
N GLN A 163 8.85 -37.46 3.72
CA GLN A 163 7.88 -37.68 2.64
C GLN A 163 8.45 -37.26 1.28
N PHE A 164 9.14 -36.11 1.20
CA PHE A 164 9.81 -35.70 -0.03
C PHE A 164 10.88 -36.71 -0.46
N GLU A 165 11.67 -37.24 0.47
CA GLU A 165 12.68 -38.26 0.17
C GLU A 165 12.05 -39.55 -0.38
N GLN A 166 10.91 -39.98 0.18
CA GLN A 166 10.14 -41.12 -0.34
C GLN A 166 9.64 -40.86 -1.76
N ILE A 167 9.10 -39.67 -2.04
CA ILE A 167 8.64 -39.27 -3.38
C ILE A 167 9.81 -39.26 -4.37
N VAL A 168 10.95 -38.67 -4.00
CA VAL A 168 12.17 -38.67 -4.81
C VAL A 168 12.65 -40.09 -5.09
N SER A 169 12.57 -41.01 -4.11
CA SER A 169 12.92 -42.42 -4.27
C SER A 169 12.00 -43.16 -5.27
N VAL A 170 10.70 -42.82 -5.30
CA VAL A 170 9.76 -43.33 -6.32
C VAL A 170 10.21 -42.90 -7.71
N PHE A 171 10.56 -41.61 -7.90
CA PHE A 171 11.06 -41.12 -9.18
C PHE A 171 12.39 -41.75 -9.60
N HIS A 172 13.31 -41.95 -8.65
CA HIS A 172 14.54 -42.69 -8.91
C HIS A 172 14.26 -44.13 -9.36
N SER A 173 13.33 -44.81 -8.71
CA SER A 173 12.96 -46.19 -9.03
C SER A 173 12.23 -46.28 -10.38
N ALA A 174 11.36 -45.33 -10.70
CA ALA A 174 10.69 -45.23 -12.00
C ALA A 174 11.67 -44.88 -13.14
N SER A 175 12.79 -44.23 -12.83
CA SER A 175 13.87 -43.92 -13.77
C SER A 175 14.82 -45.10 -14.05
N LYS A 176 14.70 -46.21 -13.32
CA LYS A 176 15.49 -47.42 -13.59
C LYS A 176 14.99 -48.08 -14.86
N GLN A 177 15.91 -48.60 -15.68
CA GLN A 177 15.63 -49.19 -16.99
C GLN A 177 14.42 -50.16 -16.98
N LYS A 178 14.32 -51.02 -15.97
CA LYS A 178 13.23 -52.00 -15.79
C LYS A 178 11.82 -51.37 -15.79
N ALA A 179 11.65 -50.17 -15.23
CA ALA A 179 10.38 -49.43 -15.26
C ALA A 179 10.35 -48.44 -16.43
N TRP A 180 11.46 -47.77 -16.67
CA TRP A 180 11.63 -46.71 -17.66
C TRP A 180 11.21 -47.11 -19.07
N ASP A 181 11.56 -48.33 -19.51
CA ASP A 181 11.27 -48.80 -20.86
C ASP A 181 9.77 -48.99 -21.15
N HIS A 182 8.95 -49.13 -20.10
CA HIS A 182 7.50 -49.26 -20.22
C HIS A 182 6.78 -47.91 -20.37
N PHE A 183 7.43 -46.79 -19.98
CA PHE A 183 6.84 -45.46 -20.13
C PHE A 183 7.03 -44.91 -21.53
N SER A 184 6.05 -44.15 -22.02
CA SER A 184 6.17 -43.40 -23.28
C SER A 184 7.18 -42.25 -23.18
N LYS A 185 7.65 -41.76 -24.34
CA LYS A 185 8.57 -40.62 -24.41
C LYS A 185 8.05 -39.36 -23.70
N ALA A 186 6.75 -39.09 -23.80
CA ALA A 186 6.12 -37.96 -23.11
C ALA A 186 6.08 -38.16 -21.59
N GLN A 187 5.70 -39.36 -21.13
CA GLN A 187 5.69 -39.70 -19.70
C GLN A 187 7.08 -39.61 -19.08
N ARG A 188 8.12 -40.08 -19.78
CA ARG A 188 9.53 -39.97 -19.35
C ARG A 188 9.97 -38.52 -19.15
N LYS A 189 9.58 -37.63 -20.08
CA LYS A 189 9.88 -36.18 -19.97
C LYS A 189 9.22 -35.58 -18.71
N ASN A 190 7.95 -35.91 -18.46
CA ASN A 190 7.25 -35.46 -17.26
C ASN A 190 7.88 -36.01 -15.98
N LEU A 191 8.21 -37.30 -15.96
CA LEU A 191 8.83 -37.97 -14.80
C LEU A 191 10.16 -37.32 -14.42
N HIS A 192 10.99 -36.98 -15.41
CA HIS A 192 12.24 -36.26 -15.19
C HIS A 192 12.01 -34.84 -14.65
N MET A 193 11.04 -34.12 -15.22
CA MET A 193 10.70 -32.76 -14.75
C MET A 193 10.21 -32.78 -13.30
N TRP A 194 9.27 -33.66 -12.96
CA TRP A 194 8.73 -33.79 -11.60
C TRP A 194 9.79 -34.24 -10.60
N ARG A 195 10.70 -35.12 -11.01
CA ARG A 195 11.84 -35.53 -10.18
C ARG A 195 12.71 -34.32 -9.81
N ASN A 196 13.10 -33.52 -10.80
CA ASN A 196 13.94 -32.36 -10.55
C ASN A 196 13.25 -31.34 -9.65
N GLN A 197 11.95 -31.08 -9.88
CA GLN A 197 11.15 -30.21 -9.02
C GLN A 197 11.06 -30.73 -7.58
N ALA A 198 10.84 -32.03 -7.40
CA ALA A 198 10.78 -32.64 -6.07
C ALA A 198 12.13 -32.61 -5.34
N GLU A 199 13.24 -32.83 -6.06
CA GLU A 199 14.60 -32.72 -5.50
C GLU A 199 14.92 -31.27 -5.08
N GLU A 200 14.55 -30.28 -5.89
CA GLU A 200 14.74 -28.87 -5.58
C GLU A 200 13.93 -28.45 -4.33
N ILE A 201 12.64 -28.78 -4.29
CA ILE A 201 11.78 -28.49 -3.13
C ILE A 201 12.32 -29.16 -1.87
N ARG A 202 12.74 -30.44 -1.96
CA ARG A 202 13.33 -31.15 -0.83
C ARG A 202 14.59 -30.45 -0.32
N ASN A 203 15.48 -30.01 -1.21
CA ASN A 203 16.72 -29.36 -0.81
C ASN A 203 16.45 -28.03 -0.11
N VAL A 204 15.49 -27.22 -0.59
CA VAL A 204 15.09 -25.97 0.06
C VAL A 204 14.63 -26.21 1.51
N HIS A 205 13.76 -27.19 1.73
CA HIS A 205 13.27 -27.50 3.08
C HIS A 205 14.36 -28.14 3.96
N ASN A 206 15.35 -28.80 3.35
CA ASN A 206 16.49 -29.37 4.06
C ASN A 206 17.41 -28.24 4.55
N ASP A 207 17.69 -27.27 3.69
CA ASP A 207 18.47 -26.09 4.03
C ASP A 207 17.79 -25.25 5.13
N GLU A 208 16.45 -25.13 5.10
CA GLU A 208 15.66 -24.49 6.16
C GLU A 208 15.83 -25.22 7.50
N LEU A 209 15.69 -26.54 7.54
CA LEU A 209 15.90 -27.32 8.77
C LEU A 209 17.35 -27.23 9.28
N MET A 210 18.34 -27.21 8.37
CA MET A 210 19.74 -27.04 8.72
C MET A 210 20.10 -25.60 9.14
N GLY A 211 19.33 -24.61 8.72
CA GLY A 211 19.40 -23.23 9.22
C GLY A 211 18.98 -23.16 10.68
N ILE A 212 17.79 -23.70 10.98
CA ILE A 212 17.22 -23.73 12.34
C ILE A 212 18.16 -24.42 13.34
N ARG A 213 18.75 -25.56 12.97
CA ARG A 213 19.71 -26.27 13.84
C ARG A 213 20.97 -25.45 14.15
N ARG A 214 21.49 -24.70 13.17
CA ARG A 214 22.68 -23.86 13.37
C ARG A 214 22.39 -22.68 14.27
N GLU A 215 21.21 -22.08 14.15
CA GLU A 215 20.78 -20.97 15.01
C GLU A 215 20.66 -21.43 16.47
N GLU A 216 20.15 -22.63 16.71
CA GLU A 216 20.01 -23.21 18.06
C GLU A 216 21.33 -23.61 18.71
N GLU A 217 22.29 -24.15 17.96
CA GLU A 217 23.63 -24.47 18.46
C GLU A 217 24.38 -23.21 18.96
N MET A 218 24.01 -22.03 18.46
CA MET A 218 24.57 -20.74 18.91
C MET A 218 23.87 -20.18 20.17
N GLU A 219 22.70 -20.71 20.56
CA GLU A 219 21.92 -20.23 21.72
C GLU A 219 22.24 -20.96 23.04
N MET A 220 23.06 -22.02 23.03
CA MET A 220 23.25 -22.95 24.16
C MET A 220 24.61 -22.86 24.89
N SER A 221 25.45 -21.85 24.62
CA SER A 221 26.85 -21.82 25.09
C SER A 221 27.11 -21.17 26.47
N ASP A 222 26.09 -20.81 27.26
CA ASP A 222 26.29 -19.93 28.44
C ASP A 222 26.00 -20.54 29.82
N ASP A 223 25.92 -21.87 29.99
CA ASP A 223 25.39 -22.47 31.25
C ASP A 223 26.23 -23.56 31.94
N ASP A 224 27.56 -23.64 31.73
CA ASP A 224 28.41 -24.66 32.38
C ASP A 224 29.60 -24.07 33.18
N MET A 225 29.33 -23.22 34.18
CA MET A 225 30.37 -22.71 35.12
C MET A 225 29.92 -22.68 36.61
N GLU A 226 29.48 -23.79 37.18
CA GLU A 226 29.41 -24.03 38.64
C GLU A 226 29.64 -25.53 38.89
N GLU A 227 30.44 -26.08 39.81
CA GLU A 227 31.16 -25.65 41.01
C GLU A 227 32.07 -26.85 41.39
N MET A 228 33.30 -26.67 41.89
CA MET A 228 34.05 -27.77 42.54
C MET A 228 34.74 -27.32 43.83
N PRO A 229 34.66 -28.12 44.92
CA PRO A 229 35.08 -27.69 46.25
C PRO A 229 36.55 -27.98 46.55
N GLU A 230 37.16 -27.08 47.31
CA GLU A 230 38.53 -27.14 47.82
C GLU A 230 38.71 -28.19 48.94
N ASP A 231 39.81 -28.94 48.92
CA ASP A 231 40.49 -29.39 50.14
C ASP A 231 42.01 -29.39 49.95
N ARG A 232 42.73 -28.97 51.00
CA ARG A 232 44.14 -28.56 51.02
C ARG A 232 45.06 -29.73 51.39
N MET A 233 46.31 -29.71 50.89
CA MET A 233 47.58 -29.95 51.63
C MET A 233 48.69 -30.55 50.72
N THR A 234 49.65 -29.73 50.24
CA THR A 234 51.07 -30.11 50.00
C THR A 234 51.91 -28.87 49.65
N ASP A 235 52.38 -28.13 50.64
CA ASP A 235 52.81 -26.71 50.55
C ASP A 235 54.01 -26.34 49.64
N GLU A 236 54.59 -27.23 48.85
CA GLU A 236 55.62 -26.87 47.84
C GLU A 236 55.24 -27.35 46.44
N SER A 237 54.68 -28.55 46.33
CA SER A 237 54.02 -29.03 45.11
C SER A 237 52.71 -28.29 44.82
N ALA A 238 51.98 -27.87 45.85
CA ALA A 238 50.76 -27.10 45.74
C ALA A 238 51.05 -25.64 45.39
N LEU A 239 52.18 -25.07 45.86
CA LEU A 239 52.61 -23.74 45.43
C LEU A 239 53.10 -23.75 43.98
N ALA A 240 53.81 -24.80 43.55
CA ALA A 240 54.18 -24.97 42.15
C ALA A 240 52.94 -25.20 41.26
N ALA A 241 52.00 -26.04 41.69
CA ALA A 241 50.73 -26.25 40.98
C ALA A 241 49.85 -24.99 40.96
N GLN A 242 49.86 -24.19 42.04
CA GLN A 242 49.17 -22.91 42.08
C GLN A 242 49.83 -21.89 41.15
N ALA A 243 51.16 -21.86 41.06
CA ALA A 243 51.87 -21.01 40.13
C ALA A 243 51.64 -21.43 38.67
N GLU A 244 51.51 -22.72 38.40
CA GLU A 244 51.19 -23.26 37.07
C GLU A 244 49.72 -22.99 36.71
N ALA A 245 48.78 -23.16 37.65
CA ALA A 245 47.38 -22.79 37.47
C ALA A 245 47.19 -21.29 37.23
N LEU A 246 47.89 -20.43 37.98
CA LEU A 246 47.87 -18.98 37.75
C LEU A 246 48.49 -18.60 36.42
N LYS A 247 49.45 -19.38 35.91
CA LYS A 247 50.05 -19.17 34.59
C LYS A 247 49.09 -19.60 33.49
N GLU A 248 48.43 -20.74 33.63
CA GLU A 248 47.37 -21.20 32.72
C GLU A 248 46.19 -20.23 32.69
N GLU A 249 45.79 -19.69 33.85
CA GLU A 249 44.78 -18.64 33.96
C GLU A 249 45.27 -17.35 33.26
N ASN A 250 46.55 -16.97 33.42
CA ASN A 250 47.11 -15.83 32.72
C ASN A 250 47.13 -16.02 31.19
N ASP A 251 47.48 -17.22 30.73
CA ASP A 251 47.50 -17.57 29.31
C ASP A 251 46.08 -17.64 28.73
N SER A 252 45.11 -18.16 29.50
CA SER A 252 43.69 -18.13 29.17
C SER A 252 43.16 -16.70 29.06
N LEU A 253 43.47 -15.84 30.04
CA LEU A 253 43.10 -14.42 30.02
C LEU A 253 43.76 -13.66 28.86
N ARG A 254 44.99 -14.01 28.48
CA ARG A 254 45.65 -13.45 27.28
C ARG A 254 44.92 -13.84 26.02
N TRP A 255 44.55 -15.12 25.86
CA TRP A 255 43.76 -15.57 24.72
C TRP A 255 42.38 -14.92 24.68
N GLN A 256 41.73 -14.76 25.83
CA GLN A 256 40.44 -14.08 25.93
C GLN A 256 40.55 -12.60 25.57
N LEU A 257 41.61 -11.92 26.01
CA LEU A 257 41.89 -10.53 25.61
C LEU A 257 42.20 -10.40 24.11
N ASP A 258 42.94 -11.34 23.53
CA ASP A 258 43.20 -11.37 22.09
C ASP A 258 41.90 -11.68 21.30
N ALA A 259 41.03 -12.54 21.82
CA ALA A 259 39.71 -12.80 21.26
C ALA A 259 38.83 -11.53 21.30
N TYR A 260 38.73 -10.86 22.45
CA TYR A 260 38.00 -9.60 22.57
C TYR A 260 38.62 -8.49 21.71
N ARG A 261 39.94 -8.47 21.55
CA ARG A 261 40.62 -7.53 20.65
C ARG A 261 40.25 -7.79 19.19
N ASN A 262 40.21 -9.05 18.78
CA ASN A 262 39.77 -9.45 17.45
C ASN A 262 38.28 -9.14 17.22
N GLU A 263 37.44 -9.40 18.21
CA GLU A 263 36.01 -9.08 18.17
C GLU A 263 35.78 -7.58 18.07
N VAL A 264 36.52 -6.77 18.81
CA VAL A 264 36.47 -5.30 18.71
C VAL A 264 36.97 -4.81 17.35
N GLU A 265 38.02 -5.42 16.77
CA GLU A 265 38.46 -5.11 15.41
C GLU A 265 37.41 -5.50 14.36
N LEU A 266 36.75 -6.64 14.53
CA LEU A 266 35.66 -7.10 13.67
C LEU A 266 34.45 -6.16 13.78
N LEU A 267 34.02 -5.81 14.99
CA LEU A 267 32.94 -4.85 15.24
C LEU A 267 33.26 -3.47 14.68
N LYS A 268 34.52 -3.00 14.76
CA LYS A 268 34.93 -1.75 14.10
C LYS A 268 34.87 -1.86 12.58
N GLN A 269 35.24 -3.01 12.02
CA GLN A 269 35.16 -3.25 10.58
C GLN A 269 33.71 -3.37 10.11
N GLU A 270 32.85 -4.03 10.87
CA GLU A 270 31.43 -4.19 10.62
C GLU A 270 30.70 -2.87 10.79
N GLN A 271 30.97 -2.10 11.84
CA GLN A 271 30.42 -0.75 12.00
C GLN A 271 30.89 0.15 10.85
N GLY A 272 32.16 0.05 10.44
CA GLY A 272 32.69 0.72 9.26
C GLY A 272 32.04 0.30 7.94
N LYS A 273 31.52 -0.93 7.82
CA LYS A 273 30.78 -1.44 6.64
C LYS A 273 29.29 -1.11 6.70
N LEU A 274 28.65 -1.30 7.85
CA LEU A 274 27.22 -1.09 8.10
C LEU A 274 26.81 0.37 7.86
N TYR A 275 27.65 1.33 8.24
CA TYR A 275 27.40 2.75 7.98
C TYR A 275 27.81 3.22 6.58
N ARG A 276 28.58 2.44 5.80
CA ARG A 276 29.19 2.91 4.53
C ARG A 276 28.68 2.21 3.27
N THR A 277 28.19 0.98 3.35
CA THR A 277 27.88 0.23 2.14
C THR A 277 26.40 -0.03 2.01
N ASP A 278 25.72 -0.73 2.90
CA ASP A 278 24.40 -1.26 2.52
C ASP A 278 23.29 -0.22 2.70
N GLU A 279 23.29 0.50 3.80
CA GLU A 279 22.33 1.56 4.08
C GLU A 279 22.59 2.86 3.28
N GLU A 280 23.85 3.15 2.95
CA GLU A 280 24.22 4.30 2.13
C GLU A 280 23.99 3.99 0.63
N THR A 281 24.33 2.79 0.15
CA THR A 281 24.08 2.40 -1.25
C THR A 281 22.59 2.20 -1.55
N THR A 282 21.79 1.66 -0.62
CA THR A 282 20.33 1.53 -0.82
C THR A 282 19.67 2.91 -0.85
N ARG A 283 20.04 3.82 0.05
CA ARG A 283 19.56 5.23 0.01
C ARG A 283 20.02 5.94 -1.26
N ASP A 284 21.26 5.75 -1.71
CA ASP A 284 21.76 6.33 -2.97
C ASP A 284 21.05 5.75 -4.21
N GLN A 285 20.74 4.45 -4.23
CA GLN A 285 19.96 3.83 -5.29
C GLN A 285 18.53 4.38 -5.33
N GLN A 286 17.88 4.53 -4.17
CA GLN A 286 16.56 5.15 -4.06
C GLN A 286 16.58 6.61 -4.51
N LEU A 287 17.62 7.37 -4.14
CA LEU A 287 17.79 8.77 -4.52
C LEU A 287 18.00 8.92 -6.03
N LYS A 288 18.81 8.04 -6.64
CA LYS A 288 18.99 7.99 -8.11
C LYS A 288 17.69 7.68 -8.84
N LEU A 289 16.89 6.73 -8.35
CA LEU A 289 15.61 6.39 -8.95
C LEU A 289 14.62 7.57 -8.86
N LEU A 290 14.55 8.24 -7.72
CA LEU A 290 13.75 9.44 -7.52
C LEU A 290 14.22 10.58 -8.44
N GLN A 291 15.53 10.78 -8.57
CA GLN A 291 16.11 11.79 -9.45
C GLN A 291 15.79 11.52 -10.92
N GLN A 292 15.88 10.26 -11.37
CA GLN A 292 15.51 9.85 -12.72
C GLN A 292 14.01 10.04 -12.99
N THR A 293 13.17 9.73 -12.00
CA THR A 293 11.71 9.94 -12.09
C THR A 293 11.38 11.43 -12.18
N LEU A 294 12.02 12.26 -11.36
CA LEU A 294 11.85 13.71 -11.37
C LEU A 294 12.26 14.31 -12.72
N GLN A 295 13.39 13.87 -13.28
CA GLN A 295 13.86 14.32 -14.58
C GLN A 295 12.91 13.91 -15.71
N GLY A 296 12.36 12.69 -15.66
CA GLY A 296 11.32 12.24 -16.59
C GLY A 296 10.05 13.09 -16.51
N MET A 297 9.60 13.40 -15.29
CA MET A 297 8.42 14.23 -15.07
C MET A 297 8.65 15.68 -15.53
N GLN A 298 9.85 16.23 -15.32
CA GLN A 298 10.23 17.54 -15.85
C GLN A 298 10.20 17.56 -17.39
N GLN A 299 10.66 16.50 -18.05
CA GLN A 299 10.59 16.40 -19.50
C GLN A 299 9.14 16.33 -20.01
N GLN A 300 8.27 15.57 -19.33
CA GLN A 300 6.85 15.53 -19.65
C GLN A 300 6.18 16.91 -19.50
N LEU A 301 6.48 17.64 -18.42
CA LEU A 301 5.98 19.01 -18.22
C LEU A 301 6.47 19.97 -19.32
N LEU A 302 7.72 19.82 -19.77
CA LEU A 302 8.26 20.62 -20.87
C LEU A 302 7.52 20.32 -22.18
N ASN A 303 7.30 19.05 -22.50
CA ASN A 303 6.56 18.62 -23.68
C ASN A 303 5.11 19.13 -23.66
N LEU A 304 4.42 19.01 -22.52
CA LEU A 304 3.05 19.54 -22.36
C LEU A 304 3.00 21.07 -22.55
N ARG A 305 4.02 21.79 -22.07
CA ARG A 305 4.12 23.24 -22.27
C ARG A 305 4.30 23.60 -23.76
N GLU A 306 5.11 22.83 -24.48
CA GLU A 306 5.29 23.01 -25.93
C GLU A 306 4.01 22.70 -26.71
N GLU A 307 3.30 21.63 -26.35
CA GLU A 307 2.00 21.29 -26.93
C GLU A 307 0.95 22.36 -26.67
N CYS A 308 0.86 22.90 -25.45
CA CYS A 308 -0.03 24.01 -25.13
C CYS A 308 0.29 25.24 -25.99
N LYS A 309 1.57 25.60 -26.11
CA LYS A 309 2.00 26.73 -26.94
C LYS A 309 1.68 26.51 -28.42
N LYS A 310 1.81 25.27 -28.91
CA LYS A 310 1.43 24.91 -30.28
C LYS A 310 -0.07 25.07 -30.49
N LYS A 311 -0.89 24.54 -29.59
CA LYS A 311 -2.35 24.69 -29.63
C LYS A 311 -2.80 26.15 -29.55
N GLU A 312 -2.13 26.98 -28.75
CA GLU A 312 -2.37 28.43 -28.72
C GLU A 312 -2.10 29.09 -30.07
N SER A 313 -1.02 28.71 -30.75
CA SER A 313 -0.70 29.26 -32.08
C SER A 313 -1.68 28.80 -33.17
N GLU A 314 -2.14 27.55 -33.11
CA GLU A 314 -3.18 27.03 -34.01
C GLU A 314 -4.52 27.73 -33.78
N LEU A 315 -4.90 27.94 -32.51
CA LEU A 315 -6.09 28.70 -32.15
C LEU A 315 -6.04 30.14 -32.65
N GLN A 316 -4.87 30.78 -32.60
CA GLN A 316 -4.70 32.14 -33.10
C GLN A 316 -4.89 32.22 -34.62
N LYS A 317 -4.33 31.26 -35.38
CA LYS A 317 -4.56 31.16 -36.83
C LYS A 317 -6.04 30.95 -37.16
N VAL A 318 -6.71 30.05 -36.45
CA VAL A 318 -8.15 29.81 -36.64
C VAL A 318 -8.97 31.07 -36.35
N LYS A 319 -8.58 31.87 -35.35
CA LYS A 319 -9.24 33.16 -35.09
C LYS A 319 -9.03 34.16 -36.23
N GLU A 320 -7.84 34.22 -36.81
CA GLU A 320 -7.53 35.09 -37.95
C GLU A 320 -8.32 34.67 -39.20
N GLU A 321 -8.33 33.37 -39.52
CA GLU A 321 -9.14 32.80 -40.61
C GLU A 321 -10.66 33.03 -40.40
N LYS A 322 -11.14 32.90 -39.16
CA LYS A 322 -12.53 33.23 -38.80
C LYS A 322 -12.85 34.70 -39.06
N LEU A 323 -11.94 35.60 -38.73
CA LEU A 323 -12.15 37.04 -38.92
C LEU A 323 -12.13 37.39 -40.41
N GLU A 324 -11.23 36.79 -41.20
CA GLU A 324 -11.19 36.96 -42.66
C GLU A 324 -12.46 36.43 -43.34
N THR A 325 -12.94 35.26 -42.92
CA THR A 325 -14.21 34.70 -43.44
C THR A 325 -15.44 35.52 -43.03
N GLU A 326 -15.47 36.08 -41.82
CA GLU A 326 -16.52 37.02 -41.39
C GLU A 326 -16.51 38.30 -42.23
N LEU A 327 -15.34 38.88 -42.51
CA LEU A 327 -15.22 40.07 -43.38
C LEU A 327 -15.69 39.77 -44.82
N LEU A 328 -15.32 38.62 -45.38
CA LEU A 328 -15.77 38.20 -46.71
C LEU A 328 -17.29 37.97 -46.75
N LEU A 329 -17.87 37.39 -45.70
CA LEU A 329 -19.31 37.21 -45.57
C LEU A 329 -20.03 38.57 -45.51
N GLU A 330 -19.50 39.54 -44.77
CA GLU A 330 -20.10 40.87 -44.69
C GLU A 330 -20.02 41.60 -46.04
N ALA A 331 -18.89 41.52 -46.75
CA ALA A 331 -18.76 42.06 -48.10
C ALA A 331 -19.70 41.40 -49.12
N LEU A 332 -19.96 40.09 -48.99
CA LEU A 332 -20.94 39.38 -49.81
C LEU A 332 -22.38 39.77 -49.46
N LYS A 333 -22.71 39.96 -48.17
CA LYS A 333 -24.02 40.49 -47.74
C LYS A 333 -24.25 41.89 -48.27
N GLU A 334 -23.27 42.79 -48.19
CA GLU A 334 -23.37 44.14 -48.74
C GLU A 334 -23.60 44.11 -50.26
N LYS A 335 -22.91 43.22 -51.00
CA LYS A 335 -23.15 43.02 -52.44
C LYS A 335 -24.56 42.48 -52.72
N GLN A 336 -25.07 41.58 -51.88
CA GLN A 336 -26.42 41.05 -52.03
C GLN A 336 -27.50 42.09 -51.68
N GLU A 337 -27.31 42.90 -50.62
CA GLU A 337 -28.20 44.02 -50.31
C GLU A 337 -28.17 45.12 -51.38
N ASN A 338 -27.03 45.31 -52.06
CA ASN A 338 -26.92 46.22 -53.19
C ASN A 338 -27.55 45.63 -54.47
N ALA A 339 -27.48 44.30 -54.69
CA ALA A 339 -28.14 43.63 -55.80
C ALA A 339 -29.68 43.56 -55.62
N ASP A 340 -30.17 43.30 -54.40
CA ASP A 340 -31.61 43.32 -54.08
C ASP A 340 -32.21 44.74 -54.14
N LYS A 341 -31.38 45.80 -54.06
CA LYS A 341 -31.79 47.19 -54.33
C LYS A 341 -31.79 47.55 -55.82
N ASP A 342 -31.10 46.78 -56.66
CA ASP A 342 -31.01 46.99 -58.12
C ASP A 342 -31.98 46.07 -58.91
N ASP A 343 -32.49 45.00 -58.27
CA ASP A 343 -33.47 44.06 -58.86
C ASP A 343 -34.94 44.35 -58.46
N GLY A 344 -35.25 45.63 -58.21
CA GLY A 344 -36.62 46.15 -58.15
C GLY A 344 -37.23 46.42 -59.54
N SER A 345 -36.69 45.83 -60.61
CA SER A 345 -37.10 46.13 -62.00
C SER A 345 -36.72 45.03 -63.01
N LYS A 346 -37.43 43.89 -63.01
CA LYS A 346 -38.31 43.44 -64.12
C LYS A 346 -38.59 41.94 -64.08
N GLU A 347 -39.84 41.63 -64.42
CA GLU A 347 -40.45 40.31 -64.51
C GLU A 347 -39.94 39.50 -65.72
N SER A 348 -39.95 38.16 -65.60
CA SER A 348 -40.84 37.23 -66.34
C SER A 348 -40.18 35.92 -66.84
N GLU A 349 -40.87 34.83 -66.46
CA GLU A 349 -41.22 33.61 -67.21
C GLU A 349 -40.16 32.58 -67.69
N ASN A 350 -40.34 31.39 -67.11
CA ASN A 350 -40.52 30.07 -67.72
C ASN A 350 -39.36 29.13 -68.12
N GLN A 351 -39.62 27.88 -67.70
CA GLN A 351 -39.39 26.57 -68.34
C GLN A 351 -38.09 25.76 -68.11
N GLU A 352 -38.33 24.68 -67.35
CA GLU A 352 -38.12 23.25 -67.69
C GLU A 352 -36.75 22.67 -68.10
N ASN A 353 -36.54 21.49 -67.51
CA ASN A 353 -35.70 20.38 -67.95
C ASN A 353 -34.17 20.59 -67.89
N SER A 354 -33.34 19.60 -67.62
CA SER A 354 -33.45 18.20 -67.19
C SER A 354 -32.01 17.72 -67.19
N ASN A 355 -31.71 16.67 -66.41
CA ASN A 355 -30.68 15.68 -66.74
C ASN A 355 -29.22 16.18 -66.65
N THR A 356 -28.22 15.40 -66.25
CA THR A 356 -28.10 14.00 -65.85
C THR A 356 -26.63 13.86 -65.47
N ALA A 357 -26.37 13.12 -64.39
CA ALA A 357 -25.36 12.05 -64.36
C ALA A 357 -23.87 12.48 -64.56
N THR A 358 -22.87 11.78 -64.07
CA THR A 358 -22.77 10.41 -63.58
C THR A 358 -21.41 10.28 -62.91
N GLY A 359 -21.33 9.40 -61.93
CA GLY A 359 -20.12 8.60 -61.70
C GLY A 359 -19.19 9.16 -60.65
N GLY A 360 -19.10 8.62 -59.44
CA GLY A 360 -19.77 7.47 -58.87
C GLY A 360 -18.84 6.72 -57.92
N ARG A 361 -19.48 6.03 -56.97
CA ARG A 361 -19.07 4.72 -56.43
C ARG A 361 -17.80 4.71 -55.54
N THR A 362 -17.76 4.11 -54.35
CA THR A 362 -18.67 3.18 -53.64
C THR A 362 -18.13 2.90 -52.23
N LEU A 363 -18.99 2.28 -51.39
CA LEU A 363 -18.72 1.32 -50.30
C LEU A 363 -18.35 1.91 -48.92
N ALA A 364 -18.90 1.45 -47.79
CA ALA A 364 -19.96 0.48 -47.52
C ALA A 364 -20.43 0.65 -46.07
N SER A 365 -21.71 0.37 -45.85
CA SER A 365 -22.37 0.21 -44.56
C SER A 365 -22.13 -1.20 -44.01
N THR A 366 -21.97 -1.33 -42.68
CA THR A 366 -22.33 -2.57 -41.98
C THR A 366 -22.89 -2.26 -40.60
N GLN A 367 -24.04 -2.88 -40.32
CA GLN A 367 -24.80 -2.89 -39.07
C GLN A 367 -24.09 -3.74 -38.00
N ASP A 368 -24.40 -3.48 -36.72
CA ASP A 368 -24.84 -4.44 -35.68
C ASP A 368 -24.76 -3.73 -34.31
N LYS A 369 -25.88 -3.44 -33.62
CA LYS A 369 -26.65 -4.26 -32.66
C LYS A 369 -25.94 -4.54 -31.31
N GLU A 370 -26.53 -3.92 -30.27
CA GLU A 370 -26.81 -4.37 -28.90
C GLU A 370 -25.73 -5.06 -28.04
N GLY A 371 -25.63 -4.66 -26.76
CA GLY A 371 -25.14 -5.55 -25.71
C GLY A 371 -24.49 -4.89 -24.51
N GLU A 372 -25.29 -4.63 -23.49
CA GLU A 372 -24.95 -4.56 -22.07
C GLU A 372 -23.99 -5.70 -21.65
N LEU A 373 -23.05 -5.45 -20.72
CA LEU A 373 -22.68 -6.40 -19.66
C LEU A 373 -21.69 -5.79 -18.65
N ASP A 374 -22.19 -5.72 -17.42
CA ASP A 374 -21.46 -5.70 -16.16
C ASP A 374 -20.68 -7.04 -15.96
N LYS A 375 -19.72 -7.02 -15.03
CA LYS A 375 -18.97 -8.13 -14.38
C LYS A 375 -17.49 -8.32 -14.71
N SER A 376 -16.70 -7.92 -13.70
CA SER A 376 -15.63 -8.71 -13.04
C SER A 376 -14.57 -9.37 -13.90
N VAL A 377 -13.38 -8.77 -13.93
CA VAL A 377 -12.14 -9.47 -14.26
C VAL A 377 -11.74 -10.34 -13.07
N THR A 378 -11.93 -11.65 -13.23
CA THR A 378 -11.28 -12.69 -12.45
C THR A 378 -9.79 -12.72 -12.80
N GLY A 379 -8.93 -12.53 -11.80
CA GLY A 379 -7.50 -12.79 -11.92
C GLY A 379 -7.21 -14.28 -12.05
N PRO A 380 -6.09 -14.66 -12.69
CA PRO A 380 -5.74 -16.06 -12.90
C PRO A 380 -5.39 -16.77 -11.59
N VAL A 381 -5.93 -17.97 -11.50
CA VAL A 381 -5.73 -18.98 -10.46
C VAL A 381 -4.27 -19.46 -10.45
N ARG A 382 -3.70 -19.43 -9.24
CA ARG A 382 -2.74 -20.36 -8.58
C ARG A 382 -1.45 -20.74 -9.31
N LEU A 383 -0.34 -20.64 -8.56
CA LEU A 383 0.10 -21.74 -7.69
C LEU A 383 0.65 -21.19 -6.38
#